data_AF-A0A4Q3L9X0-F1
#
_entry.id   AF-A0A4Q3L9X0-F1
#
_cell.length_a   1.000
_cell.length_b   1.000
_cell.length_c   1.000
_cell.angle_alpha   90.00
_cell.angle_beta   90.00
_cell.angle_gamma   90.00
#
_symmetry.space_group_name_H-M   'P 1'
#
loop_
_entity.id
_entity.type
_entity.pdbx_description
1 polymer ?
#
loop_
_entity_poly.entity_id
_entity_poly.type
_entity_poly.pdbx_seq_one_letter_code
_entity_poly.pdbx_strand_id
1 'polypeptide(L)'
;MFAAGAIAGGVVVLAIYLGWLKPEGVDPVRSLPHASAVDPAADSAPVQPAVAAAPLVPAGTCPSQPVARAGTPEDGQFVVDPAAAARSSTHPEAYLTVAREAMEAGRTRDAEVALIAACHTAETAYGRPSAPLADVKSQMGQHYVALAAREDLDESRSQLLQRASALFADSASAYASALGKNASKTRMAEQRLAALREPGATLPRAAPLVVAAPREAEPDTSRLGAARSSSLVDRAPLRSEDLGKVEGDLDRLYNQARSISRDPAGVARRHQQALAQRSACRGDAECLRGWAAQRKRELFSEF
;
A
#
# COMPACT_ATOMS: atom_id res chain seq x y z
N MET A 1 -40.66 30.66 34.88
CA MET A 1 -39.39 31.21 35.37
C MET A 1 -38.26 30.49 34.64
N PHE A 2 -37.47 31.25 33.86
CA PHE A 2 -36.14 30.96 33.27
C PHE A 2 -36.02 29.77 32.28
N ALA A 3 -35.31 29.83 31.15
CA ALA A 3 -34.62 30.92 30.46
C ALA A 3 -34.36 30.48 29.00
N ALA A 4 -34.44 31.44 28.08
CA ALA A 4 -33.93 31.36 26.73
C ALA A 4 -32.40 31.55 26.72
N GLY A 5 -31.70 30.93 25.77
CA GLY A 5 -30.30 31.21 25.42
C GLY A 5 -29.69 30.04 24.63
N ALA A 6 -28.81 30.20 23.65
CA ALA A 6 -28.34 31.36 22.92
C ALA A 6 -27.77 30.84 21.58
N ILE A 7 -28.07 31.54 20.49
CA ILE A 7 -27.49 31.32 19.15
C ILE A 7 -26.22 32.18 19.10
N ALA A 8 -25.04 31.58 19.16
CA ALA A 8 -23.77 32.26 18.84
C ALA A 8 -22.65 31.23 18.63
N GLY A 9 -22.30 30.95 17.37
CA GLY A 9 -21.17 30.06 17.08
C GLY A 9 -20.88 29.82 15.59
N GLY A 10 -21.21 30.78 14.71
CA GLY A 10 -21.12 30.58 13.26
C GLY A 10 -20.49 31.76 12.53
N VAL A 11 -19.25 32.17 12.86
CA VAL A 11 -18.50 33.16 12.04
C VAL A 11 -16.99 32.88 11.91
N VAL A 12 -16.35 32.01 12.72
CA VAL A 12 -14.87 31.97 12.76
C VAL A 12 -14.20 31.10 11.67
N VAL A 13 -14.92 30.25 10.94
CA VAL A 13 -14.28 29.30 10.00
C VAL A 13 -13.98 29.91 8.60
N LEU A 14 -14.50 31.10 8.27
CA LEU A 14 -14.31 31.66 6.92
C LEU A 14 -13.01 32.46 6.72
N ALA A 15 -12.22 32.70 7.77
CA ALA A 15 -10.97 33.46 7.66
C ALA A 15 -9.74 32.62 7.26
N ILE A 16 -9.80 31.29 7.41
CA ILE A 16 -8.64 30.42 7.12
C ILE A 16 -8.55 30.04 5.64
N TYR A 17 -9.66 30.10 4.88
CA TYR A 17 -9.69 29.64 3.49
C TYR A 17 -9.19 30.67 2.46
N LEU A 18 -9.14 31.97 2.79
CA LEU A 18 -8.73 33.02 1.85
C LEU A 18 -7.22 33.34 1.88
N GLY A 19 -6.43 32.71 2.76
CA GLY A 19 -4.98 32.91 2.84
C GLY A 19 -4.14 32.18 1.78
N TRP A 20 -4.74 31.24 1.03
CA TRP A 20 -4.01 30.32 0.14
C TRP A 20 -3.93 30.77 -1.33
N LEU A 21 -4.38 31.99 -1.66
CA LEU A 21 -4.41 32.51 -3.03
C LEU A 21 -3.40 33.64 -3.31
N LYS A 22 -2.25 33.66 -2.62
CA LYS A 22 -1.14 34.54 -3.02
C LYS A 22 -0.12 33.79 -3.88
N PRO A 23 -0.02 34.10 -5.19
CA PRO A 23 1.13 33.70 -5.99
C PRO A 23 2.33 34.56 -5.56
N GLU A 24 3.32 33.95 -4.92
CA GLU A 24 4.61 34.61 -4.69
C GLU A 24 5.36 34.74 -6.03
N GLY A 25 5.95 35.91 -6.19
CA GLY A 25 6.56 36.40 -7.41
C GLY A 25 7.74 35.54 -7.86
N VAL A 26 7.79 35.35 -9.18
CA VAL A 26 8.95 34.84 -9.89
C VAL A 26 9.98 35.97 -9.95
N ASP A 27 11.07 35.84 -9.19
CA ASP A 27 12.25 36.66 -9.41
C ASP A 27 12.98 36.19 -10.68
N PRO A 28 13.28 37.09 -11.65
CA PRO A 28 14.07 36.73 -12.82
C PRO A 28 15.54 36.56 -12.42
N VAL A 29 16.03 35.32 -12.46
CA VAL A 29 17.46 35.05 -12.31
C VAL A 29 18.21 35.64 -13.51
N ARG A 30 18.97 36.67 -13.18
CA ARG A 30 19.90 37.41 -14.01
C ARG A 30 21.04 36.50 -14.48
N SER A 31 21.04 36.20 -15.77
CA SER A 31 22.18 35.60 -16.48
C SER A 31 23.38 36.54 -16.45
N LEU A 32 24.52 36.06 -15.98
CA LEU A 32 25.84 36.68 -16.25
C LEU A 32 26.70 35.68 -17.02
N PRO A 33 27.34 36.09 -18.12
CA PRO A 33 28.34 35.30 -18.81
C PRO A 33 29.67 35.46 -18.08
N HIS A 34 30.34 34.36 -17.76
CA HIS A 34 31.78 34.38 -17.52
C HIS A 34 32.44 33.48 -18.55
N ALA A 35 32.89 34.14 -19.62
CA ALA A 35 33.94 33.63 -20.48
C ALA A 35 35.25 33.74 -19.69
N SER A 36 35.80 32.61 -19.29
CA SER A 36 37.19 32.53 -18.83
C SER A 36 38.04 31.87 -19.92
N ALA A 37 39.07 32.64 -20.25
CA ALA A 37 40.14 32.41 -21.19
C ALA A 37 40.69 30.98 -21.22
N VAL A 38 41.01 30.57 -22.44
CA VAL A 38 41.91 29.48 -22.80
C VAL A 38 43.34 29.93 -22.52
N ASP A 39 44.06 29.17 -21.68
CA ASP A 39 45.53 29.18 -21.65
C ASP A 39 46.03 27.76 -22.01
N PRO A 40 46.88 27.60 -23.03
CA PRO A 40 47.49 26.33 -23.38
C PRO A 40 48.86 26.22 -22.69
N ALA A 41 48.89 25.69 -21.48
CA ALA A 41 50.14 25.25 -20.85
C ALA A 41 50.22 23.72 -20.95
N ALA A 42 51.00 23.27 -21.92
CA ALA A 42 51.47 21.90 -22.04
C ALA A 42 52.23 21.54 -20.75
N ASP A 43 51.69 20.59 -19.99
CA ASP A 43 52.44 19.94 -18.94
C ASP A 43 52.21 18.43 -18.99
N SER A 44 53.31 17.71 -18.89
CA SER A 44 53.41 16.29 -19.22
C SER A 44 52.82 15.46 -18.09
N ALA A 45 51.62 14.91 -18.29
CA ALA A 45 51.03 13.99 -17.34
C ALA A 45 51.68 12.59 -17.44
N PRO A 46 52.07 11.96 -16.32
CA PRO A 46 52.52 10.58 -16.32
C PRO A 46 51.37 9.66 -16.75
N VAL A 47 51.68 8.74 -17.66
CA VAL A 47 50.79 7.66 -18.11
C VAL A 47 50.40 6.84 -16.89
N GLN A 48 49.21 7.10 -16.33
CA GLN A 48 48.62 6.26 -15.30
C GLN A 48 48.23 4.92 -15.94
N PRO A 49 48.55 3.78 -15.31
CA PRO A 49 48.10 2.49 -15.79
C PRO A 49 46.56 2.49 -15.80
N ALA A 50 46.00 2.11 -16.95
CA ALA A 50 44.56 1.93 -17.10
C ALA A 50 44.05 0.93 -16.06
N VAL A 51 43.50 1.47 -14.96
CA VAL A 51 42.76 0.69 -13.98
C VAL A 51 41.56 0.15 -14.73
N ALA A 52 41.57 -1.15 -15.03
CA ALA A 52 40.44 -1.86 -15.59
C ALA A 52 39.22 -1.50 -14.72
N ALA A 53 38.26 -0.78 -15.32
CA ALA A 53 37.02 -0.43 -14.65
C ALA A 53 36.37 -1.74 -14.20
N ALA A 54 36.46 -2.04 -12.91
CA ALA A 54 35.67 -3.10 -12.32
C ALA A 54 34.21 -2.85 -12.73
N PRO A 55 33.48 -3.87 -13.22
CA PRO A 55 32.09 -3.68 -13.56
C PRO A 55 31.40 -3.07 -12.35
N LEU A 56 30.83 -1.88 -12.53
CA LEU A 56 29.94 -1.26 -11.57
C LEU A 56 28.77 -2.21 -11.41
N VAL A 57 28.88 -3.16 -10.47
CA VAL A 57 27.74 -3.94 -10.01
C VAL A 57 26.81 -2.88 -9.43
N PRO A 58 25.66 -2.61 -10.06
CA PRO A 58 24.76 -1.59 -9.55
C PRO A 58 24.40 -2.03 -8.13
N ALA A 59 24.75 -1.19 -7.16
CA ALA A 59 24.38 -1.41 -5.77
C ALA A 59 22.87 -1.71 -5.76
N GLY A 60 22.52 -2.91 -5.32
CA GLY A 60 21.12 -3.31 -5.18
C GLY A 60 20.39 -2.26 -4.36
N THR A 61 19.17 -1.91 -4.77
CA THR A 61 18.40 -0.90 -4.02
C THR A 61 17.63 -1.49 -2.85
N CYS A 62 17.64 -2.82 -2.74
CA CYS A 62 17.12 -3.52 -1.58
C CYS A 62 18.17 -3.50 -0.44
N PRO A 63 17.78 -3.16 0.80
CA PRO A 63 18.66 -3.28 1.96
C PRO A 63 19.13 -4.71 2.13
N SER A 64 20.40 -4.90 2.47
CA SER A 64 21.01 -6.22 2.62
C SER A 64 21.00 -6.77 4.05
N GLN A 65 20.68 -5.94 5.05
CA GLN A 65 20.76 -6.30 6.46
C GLN A 65 19.54 -5.81 7.25
N PRO A 66 19.02 -6.67 8.16
CA PRO A 66 17.95 -6.28 9.06
C PRO A 66 18.45 -5.32 10.15
N VAL A 67 17.62 -4.35 10.54
CA VAL A 67 17.86 -3.42 11.64
C VAL A 67 17.01 -3.69 12.87
N ALA A 68 15.93 -4.45 12.74
CA ALA A 68 15.11 -4.89 13.85
C ALA A 68 15.96 -5.73 14.81
N ARG A 69 15.91 -5.35 16.10
CA ARG A 69 16.56 -6.11 17.16
C ARG A 69 15.93 -7.50 17.24
N ALA A 70 16.76 -8.51 17.47
CA ALA A 70 16.30 -9.85 17.74
C ALA A 70 15.66 -9.86 19.14
N GLY A 71 14.40 -10.28 19.24
CA GLY A 71 13.73 -10.47 20.53
C GLY A 71 14.20 -11.73 21.23
N THR A 72 14.59 -12.74 20.45
CA THR A 72 15.18 -14.00 20.92
C THR A 72 16.41 -14.36 20.07
N PRO A 73 17.29 -15.28 20.51
CA PRO A 73 18.39 -15.77 19.68
C PRO A 73 17.94 -16.47 18.39
N GLU A 74 16.70 -16.96 18.36
CA GLU A 74 16.07 -17.64 17.22
C GLU A 74 15.48 -16.63 16.22
N ASP A 75 15.17 -15.41 16.66
CA ASP A 75 14.63 -14.35 15.79
C ASP A 75 15.64 -13.95 14.69
N GLY A 76 15.17 -13.94 13.46
CA GLY A 76 15.97 -13.65 12.28
C GLY A 76 16.83 -14.82 11.82
N GLN A 77 16.75 -16.00 12.45
CA GLN A 77 17.33 -17.24 11.94
C GLN A 77 16.39 -17.99 11.01
N PHE A 78 15.46 -17.29 10.36
CA PHE A 78 14.42 -17.89 9.54
C PHE A 78 15.04 -18.88 8.54
N VAL A 79 14.92 -20.18 8.86
CA VAL A 79 15.29 -21.25 7.94
C VAL A 79 14.17 -21.26 6.93
N VAL A 80 14.34 -20.51 5.85
CA VAL A 80 13.48 -20.69 4.68
C VAL A 80 13.67 -22.16 4.32
N ASP A 81 12.62 -22.97 4.52
CA ASP A 81 12.63 -24.39 4.19
C ASP A 81 13.32 -24.52 2.83
N PRO A 82 14.44 -25.24 2.68
CA PRO A 82 15.19 -25.26 1.44
C PRO A 82 14.33 -25.71 0.25
N ALA A 83 13.28 -26.52 0.49
CA ALA A 83 12.29 -26.85 -0.53
C ALA A 83 11.35 -25.68 -0.85
N ALA A 84 11.01 -24.84 0.13
CA ALA A 84 10.35 -23.56 -0.09
C ALA A 84 11.31 -22.58 -0.78
N ALA A 85 12.56 -22.39 -0.35
CA ALA A 85 13.54 -21.52 -0.99
C ALA A 85 13.79 -21.90 -2.45
N ALA A 86 13.89 -23.20 -2.75
CA ALA A 86 14.05 -23.69 -4.13
C ALA A 86 12.80 -23.38 -4.99
N ARG A 87 11.58 -23.54 -4.45
CA ARG A 87 10.31 -23.23 -5.15
C ARG A 87 9.96 -21.74 -5.18
N SER A 88 10.43 -20.98 -4.20
CA SER A 88 10.14 -19.55 -3.97
C SER A 88 11.21 -18.65 -4.58
N SER A 89 12.29 -19.24 -5.10
CA SER A 89 13.45 -18.51 -5.64
C SER A 89 13.09 -17.53 -6.76
N THR A 90 11.90 -17.64 -7.36
CA THR A 90 11.39 -16.74 -8.40
C THR A 90 10.19 -15.86 -7.99
N HIS A 91 9.52 -16.12 -6.87
CA HIS A 91 8.24 -15.48 -6.56
C HIS A 91 8.29 -14.70 -5.23
N PRO A 92 8.37 -13.35 -5.25
CA PRO A 92 8.43 -12.56 -4.02
C PRO A 92 7.18 -12.69 -3.14
N GLU A 93 6.05 -13.16 -3.69
CA GLU A 93 4.77 -13.31 -2.99
C GLU A 93 4.84 -14.32 -1.83
N ALA A 94 5.68 -15.35 -1.96
CA ALA A 94 5.91 -16.33 -0.89
C ALA A 94 6.55 -15.64 0.33
N TYR A 95 7.60 -14.86 0.11
CA TYR A 95 8.28 -14.10 1.17
C TYR A 95 7.39 -13.00 1.77
N LEU A 96 6.56 -12.33 0.97
CA LEU A 96 5.56 -11.38 1.48
C LEU A 96 4.50 -12.04 2.37
N THR A 97 4.17 -13.31 2.13
CA THR A 97 3.25 -14.07 2.99
C THR A 97 3.91 -14.38 4.34
N VAL A 98 5.14 -14.89 4.31
CA VAL A 98 5.95 -15.10 5.54
C VAL A 98 6.11 -13.81 6.33
N ALA A 99 6.39 -12.69 5.66
CA ALA A 99 6.53 -11.39 6.32
C ALA A 99 5.25 -10.98 7.06
N ARG A 100 4.08 -11.18 6.45
CA ARG A 100 2.79 -10.86 7.09
C ARG A 100 2.53 -11.75 8.31
N GLU A 101 2.71 -13.05 8.17
CA GLU A 101 2.55 -13.99 9.29
C GLU A 101 3.49 -13.66 10.45
N ALA A 102 4.74 -13.29 10.14
CA ALA A 102 5.71 -12.86 11.16
C ALA A 102 5.29 -11.55 11.83
N MET A 103 4.79 -10.55 11.08
CA MET A 103 4.27 -9.30 11.64
C MET A 103 3.05 -9.53 12.55
N GLU A 104 2.13 -10.41 12.15
CA GLU A 104 0.95 -10.78 12.93
C GLU A 104 1.33 -11.52 14.21
N ALA A 105 2.38 -12.34 14.16
CA ALA A 105 2.95 -13.02 15.33
C ALA A 105 3.86 -12.11 16.19
N GLY A 106 4.04 -10.84 15.84
CA GLY A 106 4.93 -9.92 16.55
C GLY A 106 6.44 -10.19 16.36
N ARG A 107 6.81 -11.16 15.52
CA ARG A 107 8.19 -11.52 15.18
C ARG A 107 8.77 -10.51 14.19
N THR A 108 9.14 -9.35 14.72
CA THR A 108 9.44 -8.16 13.91
C THR A 108 10.71 -8.34 13.05
N ARG A 109 11.74 -9.00 13.59
CA ARG A 109 12.98 -9.28 12.86
C ARG A 109 12.79 -10.31 11.74
N ASP A 110 12.00 -11.36 11.97
CA ASP A 110 11.64 -12.33 10.92
C ASP A 110 10.92 -11.67 9.77
N ALA A 111 9.97 -10.77 10.08
CA ALA A 111 9.24 -10.02 9.08
C ALA A 111 10.17 -9.18 8.21
N GLU A 112 11.16 -8.50 8.81
CA GLU A 112 12.13 -7.70 8.09
C GLU A 112 13.00 -8.56 7.16
N VAL A 113 13.52 -9.69 7.67
CA VAL A 113 14.33 -10.63 6.88
C VAL A 113 13.54 -11.15 5.68
N ALA A 114 12.27 -11.52 5.88
CA ALA A 114 11.39 -11.94 4.80
C ALA A 114 11.13 -10.81 3.77
N LEU A 115 10.95 -9.57 4.21
CA LEU A 115 10.81 -8.41 3.31
C LEU A 115 12.07 -8.12 2.51
N ILE A 116 13.25 -8.26 3.11
CA ILE A 116 14.55 -8.13 2.43
C ILE A 116 14.67 -9.20 1.35
N ALA A 117 14.38 -10.46 1.67
CA ALA A 117 14.38 -11.56 0.71
C ALA A 117 13.37 -11.30 -0.43
N ALA A 118 12.15 -10.90 -0.11
CA ALA A 118 11.14 -10.52 -1.10
C ALA A 118 11.64 -9.41 -2.04
N CYS A 119 12.36 -8.42 -1.51
CA CYS A 119 12.86 -7.30 -2.29
C CYS A 119 13.92 -7.77 -3.28
N HIS A 120 14.91 -8.53 -2.82
CA HIS A 120 15.95 -9.08 -3.69
C HIS A 120 15.36 -10.01 -4.76
N THR A 121 14.45 -10.91 -4.39
CA THR A 121 13.77 -11.78 -5.35
C THR A 121 12.99 -10.97 -6.39
N ALA A 122 12.26 -9.92 -5.98
CA ALA A 122 11.56 -9.04 -6.91
C ALA A 122 12.51 -8.26 -7.83
N GLU A 123 13.64 -7.77 -7.31
CA GLU A 123 14.66 -7.05 -8.08
C GLU A 123 15.28 -7.97 -9.15
N THR A 124 15.58 -9.23 -8.80
CA THR A 124 16.08 -10.23 -9.75
C THR A 124 15.03 -10.68 -10.76
N ALA A 125 13.79 -10.95 -10.33
CA ALA A 125 12.75 -11.53 -11.18
C ALA A 125 12.15 -10.52 -12.17
N TYR A 126 11.98 -9.25 -11.77
CA TYR A 126 11.26 -8.25 -12.56
C TYR A 126 12.15 -7.11 -13.06
N GLY A 127 13.39 -7.02 -12.58
CA GLY A 127 14.29 -5.91 -12.90
C GLY A 127 13.82 -4.56 -12.35
N ARG A 128 14.49 -3.50 -12.81
CA ARG A 128 14.26 -2.11 -12.38
C ARG A 128 14.00 -1.20 -13.58
N PRO A 129 13.07 -0.24 -13.48
CA PRO A 129 12.00 -0.13 -12.48
C PRO A 129 10.85 -1.11 -12.76
N SER A 130 10.19 -1.63 -11.72
CA SER A 130 9.02 -2.50 -11.88
C SER A 130 7.99 -2.28 -10.76
N ALA A 131 6.70 -2.47 -11.08
CA ALA A 131 5.61 -2.30 -10.12
C ALA A 131 5.64 -3.34 -8.97
N PRO A 132 5.97 -4.63 -9.19
CA PRO A 132 6.12 -5.59 -8.10
C PRO A 132 7.26 -5.23 -7.13
N LEU A 133 8.42 -4.79 -7.63
CA LEU A 133 9.50 -4.31 -6.77
C LEU A 133 9.09 -3.08 -5.97
N ALA A 134 8.34 -2.16 -6.59
CA ALA A 134 7.78 -0.99 -5.91
C ALA A 134 6.80 -1.38 -4.78
N ASP A 135 5.96 -2.39 -5.00
CA ASP A 135 5.04 -2.94 -3.98
C ASP A 135 5.81 -3.46 -2.76
N VAL A 136 6.88 -4.24 -2.97
CA VAL A 136 7.71 -4.76 -1.88
C VAL A 136 8.41 -3.63 -1.12
N LYS A 137 9.04 -2.69 -1.83
CA LYS A 137 9.70 -1.53 -1.19
C LYS A 137 8.72 -0.68 -0.39
N SER A 138 7.50 -0.49 -0.89
CA SER A 138 6.47 0.24 -0.18
C SER A 138 6.04 -0.48 1.11
N GLN A 139 5.88 -1.80 1.10
CA GLN A 139 5.59 -2.59 2.31
C GLN A 139 6.74 -2.53 3.32
N MET A 140 7.99 -2.60 2.85
CA MET A 140 9.16 -2.48 3.72
C MET A 140 9.31 -1.08 4.33
N GLY A 141 9.00 -0.02 3.58
CA GLY A 141 8.91 1.34 4.13
C GLY A 141 7.86 1.45 5.24
N GLN A 142 6.69 0.81 5.08
CA GLN A 142 5.68 0.76 6.14
C GLN A 142 6.15 0.00 7.37
N HIS A 143 6.85 -1.12 7.18
CA HIS A 143 7.44 -1.88 8.27
C HIS A 143 8.41 -1.03 9.10
N TYR A 144 9.30 -0.26 8.46
CA TYR A 144 10.21 0.63 9.18
C TYR A 144 9.52 1.75 9.95
N VAL A 145 8.39 2.25 9.45
CA VAL A 145 7.62 3.26 10.19
C VAL A 145 6.92 2.65 11.39
N ALA A 146 6.40 1.43 11.25
CA ALA A 146 5.84 0.69 12.38
C ALA A 146 6.91 0.39 13.45
N LEU A 147 8.14 0.07 13.04
CA LEU A 147 9.30 -0.05 13.94
C LEU A 147 9.65 1.28 14.61
N ALA A 148 9.75 2.37 13.85
CA ALA A 148 10.08 3.69 14.36
C ALA A 148 9.08 4.19 15.43
N ALA A 149 7.81 3.80 15.29
CA ALA A 149 6.76 4.11 16.27
C ALA A 149 6.93 3.39 17.61
N ARG A 150 7.70 2.29 17.66
CA ARG A 150 8.00 1.51 18.87
C ARG A 150 9.34 1.86 19.52
N GLU A 151 10.21 2.56 18.81
CA GLU A 151 11.50 2.99 19.35
C GLU A 151 11.34 4.23 20.22
N ASP A 152 11.97 4.21 21.41
CA ASP A 152 12.01 5.32 22.36
C ASP A 152 13.16 6.29 22.07
N LEU A 153 14.23 5.82 21.44
CA LEU A 153 15.41 6.63 21.15
C LEU A 153 15.20 7.43 19.85
N ASP A 154 15.25 8.76 19.96
CA ASP A 154 15.06 9.68 18.82
C ASP A 154 16.03 9.41 17.67
N GLU A 155 17.28 9.03 17.96
CA GLU A 155 18.27 8.69 16.94
C GLU A 155 17.84 7.44 16.16
N SER A 156 17.53 6.34 16.84
CA SER A 156 17.08 5.10 16.19
C SER A 156 15.77 5.31 15.41
N ARG A 157 14.83 6.07 15.99
CA ARG A 157 13.59 6.47 15.31
C ARG A 157 13.88 7.25 14.03
N SER A 158 14.74 8.27 14.08
CA SER A 158 15.06 9.11 12.91
C SER A 158 15.74 8.31 11.79
N GLN A 159 16.65 7.39 12.13
CA GLN A 159 17.29 6.49 11.16
C GLN A 159 16.28 5.56 10.47
N LEU A 160 15.32 5.00 11.23
CA LEU A 160 14.26 4.16 10.66
C LEU A 160 13.34 4.96 9.72
N LEU A 161 12.95 6.18 10.11
CA LEU A 161 12.15 7.07 9.27
C LEU A 161 12.90 7.50 8.00
N GLN A 162 14.22 7.73 8.09
CA GLN A 162 15.06 8.03 6.94
C GLN A 162 15.10 6.85 5.95
N ARG A 163 15.27 5.62 6.44
CA ARG A 163 15.21 4.40 5.59
C ARG A 163 13.83 4.24 4.95
N ALA A 164 12.76 4.45 5.70
CA ALA A 164 11.40 4.41 5.16
C ALA A 164 11.17 5.45 4.06
N SER A 165 11.66 6.68 4.26
CA SER A 165 11.59 7.78 3.29
C SER A 165 12.28 7.41 1.97
N ALA A 166 13.51 6.86 2.05
CA ALA A 166 14.23 6.40 0.86
C ALA A 166 13.45 5.30 0.10
N LEU A 167 12.88 4.32 0.81
CA LEU A 167 12.08 3.26 0.19
C LEU A 167 10.78 3.78 -0.44
N PHE A 168 10.09 4.73 0.19
CA PHE A 168 8.89 5.33 -0.39
C PHE A 168 9.23 6.16 -1.62
N ALA A 169 10.31 6.95 -1.60
CA ALA A 169 10.77 7.70 -2.76
C ALA A 169 11.10 6.78 -3.93
N ASP A 170 11.83 5.69 -3.68
CA ASP A 170 12.11 4.65 -4.67
C ASP A 170 10.83 4.01 -5.22
N SER A 171 9.88 3.68 -4.34
CA SER A 171 8.61 3.07 -4.75
C SER A 171 7.76 4.04 -5.61
N ALA A 172 7.72 5.32 -5.25
CA ALA A 172 7.00 6.35 -5.99
C ALA A 172 7.60 6.53 -7.39
N SER A 173 8.93 6.60 -7.49
CA SER A 173 9.65 6.69 -8.77
C SER A 173 9.39 5.46 -9.66
N ALA A 174 9.45 4.25 -9.07
CA ALA A 174 9.19 3.02 -9.78
C ALA A 174 7.73 2.88 -10.25
N TYR A 175 6.74 3.24 -9.42
CA TYR A 175 5.34 3.29 -9.86
C TYR A 175 5.10 4.35 -10.93
N ALA A 176 5.68 5.55 -10.78
CA ALA A 176 5.56 6.60 -11.79
C ALA A 176 6.09 6.14 -13.15
N SER A 177 7.18 5.38 -13.16
CA SER A 177 7.80 4.84 -14.36
C SER A 177 7.00 3.67 -14.96
N ALA A 178 6.50 2.75 -14.13
CA ALA A 178 5.81 1.54 -14.57
C ALA A 178 4.32 1.74 -14.88
N LEU A 179 3.65 2.63 -14.14
CA LEU A 179 2.18 2.81 -14.16
C LEU A 179 1.76 4.24 -14.55
N GLY A 180 2.69 5.19 -14.57
CA GLY A 180 2.44 6.61 -14.81
C GLY A 180 2.31 7.45 -13.54
N LYS A 181 2.55 8.77 -13.68
CA LYS A 181 2.54 9.73 -12.55
C LYS A 181 1.18 9.82 -11.83
N ASN A 182 0.08 9.68 -12.58
CA ASN A 182 -1.28 9.83 -12.05
C ASN A 182 -1.87 8.52 -11.50
N ALA A 183 -1.16 7.39 -11.59
CA ALA A 183 -1.65 6.11 -11.10
C ALA A 183 -1.91 6.17 -9.59
N SER A 184 -2.95 5.46 -9.13
CA SER A 184 -3.36 5.47 -7.72
C SER A 184 -2.23 5.02 -6.78
N LYS A 185 -1.40 4.05 -7.22
CA LYS A 185 -0.26 3.57 -6.43
C LYS A 185 0.85 4.62 -6.32
N THR A 186 1.14 5.34 -7.41
CA THR A 186 2.13 6.45 -7.42
C THR A 186 1.73 7.52 -6.41
N ARG A 187 0.50 8.03 -6.50
CA ARG A 187 -0.01 9.06 -5.58
C ARG A 187 0.00 8.59 -4.12
N MET A 188 -0.32 7.31 -3.87
CA MET A 188 -0.29 6.75 -2.52
C MET A 188 1.15 6.67 -1.96
N ALA A 189 2.13 6.31 -2.77
CA ALA A 189 3.53 6.30 -2.37
C ALA A 189 4.05 7.72 -2.07
N GLU A 190 3.69 8.70 -2.91
CA GLU A 190 4.00 10.11 -2.69
C GLU A 190 3.35 10.66 -1.41
N GLN A 191 2.08 10.30 -1.15
CA GLN A 191 1.38 10.69 0.08
C GLN A 191 2.07 10.12 1.32
N ARG A 192 2.55 8.87 1.29
CA ARG A 192 3.32 8.29 2.39
C ARG A 192 4.64 9.02 2.61
N LEU A 193 5.34 9.36 1.52
CA LEU A 193 6.58 10.13 1.59
C LEU A 193 6.34 11.53 2.18
N ALA A 194 5.27 12.20 1.79
CA ALA A 194 4.88 13.50 2.34
C ALA A 194 4.55 13.40 3.84
N ALA A 195 3.80 12.38 4.24
CA ALA A 195 3.43 12.15 5.64
C ALA A 195 4.65 11.88 6.55
N LEU A 196 5.78 11.41 6.02
CA LEU A 196 7.02 11.29 6.81
C LEU A 196 7.73 12.63 7.07
N ARG A 197 7.43 13.67 6.28
CA ARG A 197 8.01 15.01 6.43
C ARG A 197 7.23 15.86 7.42
N GLU A 198 5.96 15.53 7.65
CA GLU A 198 5.09 16.25 8.57
C GLU A 198 5.24 15.68 9.99
N PRO A 199 5.70 16.47 10.97
CA PRO A 199 5.81 16.02 12.35
C PRO A 199 4.42 15.65 12.90
N GLY A 200 4.26 14.42 13.38
CA GLY A 200 3.01 13.95 13.98
C GLY A 200 1.93 13.50 12.99
N ALA A 201 2.21 13.51 11.68
CA ALA A 201 1.28 12.94 10.71
C ALA A 201 1.18 11.42 10.92
N THR A 202 -0.05 10.92 11.04
CA THR A 202 -0.29 9.48 11.03
C THR A 202 -0.19 9.00 9.59
N LEU A 203 0.67 8.00 9.34
CA LEU A 203 0.75 7.43 8.00
C LEU A 203 -0.61 6.85 7.62
N PRO A 204 -1.09 7.10 6.38
CA PRO A 204 -2.22 6.37 5.87
C PRO A 204 -1.84 4.88 5.83
N ARG A 205 -2.45 4.11 6.72
CA ARG A 205 -2.35 2.64 6.71
C ARG A 205 -2.68 2.21 5.29
N ALA A 206 -1.82 1.39 4.68
CA ALA A 206 -2.22 0.72 3.44
C ALA A 206 -3.57 0.07 3.73
N ALA A 207 -4.62 0.51 3.04
CA ALA A 207 -5.78 -0.35 2.93
C ALA A 207 -5.22 -1.72 2.48
N PRO A 208 -5.64 -2.84 3.10
CA PRO A 208 -5.25 -4.15 2.61
C PRO A 208 -5.41 -4.12 1.08
N LEU A 209 -4.43 -4.64 0.34
CA LEU A 209 -4.47 -4.76 -1.10
C LEU A 209 -5.69 -5.62 -1.47
N VAL A 210 -6.87 -5.00 -1.46
CA VAL A 210 -8.05 -5.46 -2.14
C VAL A 210 -7.65 -5.28 -3.59
N VAL A 211 -7.22 -6.38 -4.21
CA VAL A 211 -6.98 -6.44 -5.66
C VAL A 211 -8.21 -5.79 -6.30
N ALA A 212 -8.03 -4.58 -6.83
CA ALA A 212 -9.11 -3.77 -7.32
C ALA A 212 -9.63 -4.45 -8.60
N ALA A 213 -10.69 -5.23 -8.44
CA ALA A 213 -11.51 -5.62 -9.57
C ALA A 213 -12.05 -4.35 -10.26
N PRO A 214 -12.22 -4.36 -11.60
CA PRO A 214 -12.61 -3.19 -12.38
C PRO A 214 -13.85 -2.49 -11.79
N ARG A 215 -13.75 -1.18 -11.57
CA ARG A 215 -14.86 -0.32 -11.16
C ARG A 215 -15.54 0.23 -12.41
N GLU A 216 -16.72 -0.30 -12.76
CA GLU A 216 -17.73 0.53 -13.41
C GLU A 216 -18.35 1.45 -12.36
N ALA A 217 -18.46 2.72 -12.74
CA ALA A 217 -18.90 3.80 -11.90
C ALA A 217 -20.42 3.77 -11.75
N GLU A 218 -20.91 3.87 -10.52
CA GLU A 218 -22.22 4.48 -10.32
C GLU A 218 -22.23 5.45 -9.14
N PRO A 219 -23.10 6.47 -9.22
CA PRO A 219 -22.93 7.73 -8.52
C PRO A 219 -23.41 7.71 -7.08
N ASP A 220 -22.63 8.50 -6.36
CA ASP A 220 -22.73 9.00 -5.01
C ASP A 220 -24.09 9.64 -4.70
N THR A 221 -24.74 9.18 -3.62
CA THR A 221 -25.37 10.11 -2.68
C THR A 221 -25.11 9.63 -1.25
N SER A 222 -23.91 10.00 -0.80
CA SER A 222 -23.56 10.17 0.60
C SER A 222 -24.64 10.88 1.42
N ARG A 223 -24.90 10.40 2.64
CA ARG A 223 -24.94 11.25 3.85
C ARG A 223 -24.97 10.44 5.15
N LEU A 224 -23.95 10.70 5.97
CA LEU A 224 -23.93 10.78 7.45
C LEU A 224 -24.18 9.46 8.20
N GLY A 225 -23.38 9.01 9.16
CA GLY A 225 -22.46 9.70 10.05
C GLY A 225 -22.75 9.26 11.50
N ALA A 226 -21.69 8.92 12.23
CA ALA A 226 -21.58 8.76 13.68
C ALA A 226 -21.91 7.40 14.33
N ALA A 227 -20.95 6.98 15.14
CA ALA A 227 -20.91 5.82 16.00
C ALA A 227 -21.82 5.94 17.22
N ARG A 228 -22.45 4.83 17.62
CA ARG A 228 -22.76 4.46 19.01
C ARG A 228 -23.12 2.97 19.06
N SER A 229 -22.44 2.22 19.92
CA SER A 229 -22.92 0.91 20.37
C SER A 229 -24.17 1.11 21.22
N SER A 230 -25.31 0.57 20.80
CA SER A 230 -26.37 -0.04 21.64
C SER A 230 -27.61 -0.34 20.79
N SER A 231 -28.29 -1.43 21.14
CA SER A 231 -29.70 -1.72 20.84
C SER A 231 -30.01 -2.32 19.47
N LEU A 232 -30.19 -3.64 19.46
CA LEU A 232 -31.22 -4.30 18.66
C LEU A 232 -32.52 -3.49 18.80
N VAL A 233 -33.09 -3.05 17.67
CA VAL A 233 -34.47 -2.58 17.42
C VAL A 233 -34.36 -1.43 16.41
N ASP A 234 -35.12 -1.54 15.32
CA ASP A 234 -35.19 -0.64 14.15
C ASP A 234 -34.08 -0.73 13.10
N ARG A 235 -34.10 -1.84 12.34
CA ARG A 235 -33.67 -1.84 10.94
C ARG A 235 -34.82 -1.32 10.08
N ALA A 236 -34.71 -0.07 9.62
CA ALA A 236 -35.53 0.43 8.53
C ALA A 236 -35.31 -0.44 7.26
N PRO A 237 -36.33 -0.63 6.41
CA PRO A 237 -36.20 -1.36 5.17
C PRO A 237 -35.20 -0.65 4.25
N LEU A 238 -34.06 -1.29 4.01
CA LEU A 238 -33.07 -0.86 3.02
C LEU A 238 -33.72 -0.88 1.64
N ARG A 239 -33.51 0.20 0.88
CA ARG A 239 -34.07 0.39 -0.46
C ARG A 239 -33.46 -0.61 -1.44
N SER A 240 -34.15 -0.85 -2.55
CA SER A 240 -33.73 -1.74 -3.64
C SER A 240 -32.30 -1.51 -4.15
N GLU A 241 -31.76 -0.29 -4.00
CA GLU A 241 -30.38 0.07 -4.36
C GLU A 241 -29.31 -0.72 -3.59
N ASP A 242 -29.58 -1.13 -2.34
CA ASP A 242 -28.59 -1.85 -1.54
C ASP A 242 -28.49 -3.34 -1.94
N LEU A 243 -29.59 -3.92 -2.45
CA LEU A 243 -29.59 -5.29 -2.97
C LEU A 243 -28.78 -5.41 -4.27
N GLY A 244 -28.89 -4.43 -5.17
CA GLY A 244 -28.11 -4.42 -6.42
C GLY A 244 -26.60 -4.35 -6.16
N LYS A 245 -26.16 -3.57 -5.17
CA LYS A 245 -24.74 -3.52 -4.76
C LYS A 245 -24.26 -4.86 -4.21
N VAL A 246 -25.07 -5.51 -3.37
CA VAL A 246 -24.74 -6.83 -2.80
C VAL A 246 -24.64 -7.90 -3.90
N GLU A 247 -25.50 -7.84 -4.91
CA GLU A 247 -25.45 -8.75 -6.06
C GLU A 247 -24.20 -8.52 -6.92
N GLY A 248 -23.86 -7.27 -7.22
CA GLY A 248 -22.62 -6.93 -7.93
C GLY A 248 -21.35 -7.38 -7.19
N ASP A 249 -21.34 -7.26 -5.87
CA ASP A 249 -20.24 -7.76 -5.02
C ASP A 249 -20.14 -9.30 -5.06
N LEU A 250 -21.28 -10.02 -5.08
CA LEU A 250 -21.30 -11.48 -5.18
C LEU A 250 -20.80 -11.98 -6.54
N ASP A 251 -21.18 -11.31 -7.63
CA ASP A 251 -20.70 -11.66 -8.98
C ASP A 251 -19.20 -11.45 -9.10
N ARG A 252 -18.68 -10.35 -8.53
CA ARG A 252 -17.24 -10.10 -8.45
C ARG A 252 -16.51 -11.20 -7.67
N LEU A 253 -17.01 -11.56 -6.49
CA LEU A 253 -16.43 -12.64 -5.67
C LEU A 253 -16.48 -14.00 -6.38
N TYR A 254 -17.57 -14.30 -7.08
CA TYR A 254 -17.69 -15.52 -7.88
C TYR A 254 -16.65 -15.56 -9.02
N ASN A 255 -16.51 -14.47 -9.77
CA ASN A 255 -15.53 -14.39 -10.85
C ASN A 255 -14.09 -14.55 -10.32
N GLN A 256 -13.80 -14.00 -9.14
CA GLN A 256 -12.51 -14.17 -8.47
C GLN A 256 -12.30 -15.61 -7.99
N ALA A 257 -13.28 -16.22 -7.32
CA ALA A 257 -13.19 -17.60 -6.87
C ALA A 257 -13.00 -18.57 -8.06
N ARG A 258 -13.68 -18.32 -9.18
CA ARG A 258 -13.53 -19.11 -10.40
C ARG A 258 -12.14 -18.98 -11.03
N SER A 259 -11.51 -17.80 -11.00
CA SER A 259 -10.21 -17.59 -11.65
C SER A 259 -9.04 -18.22 -10.89
N ILE A 260 -9.16 -18.35 -9.56
CA ILE A 260 -8.10 -18.91 -8.71
C ILE A 260 -8.31 -20.39 -8.37
N SER A 261 -9.54 -20.90 -8.49
CA SER A 261 -9.87 -22.27 -8.09
C SER A 261 -9.22 -23.30 -9.02
N ARG A 262 -8.79 -24.42 -8.44
CA ARG A 262 -8.29 -25.59 -9.19
C ARG A 262 -9.38 -26.28 -10.03
N ASP A 263 -10.66 -26.10 -9.68
CA ASP A 263 -11.81 -26.63 -10.42
C ASP A 263 -12.82 -25.51 -10.77
N PRO A 264 -12.54 -24.70 -11.81
CA PRO A 264 -13.43 -23.61 -12.21
C PRO A 264 -14.81 -24.10 -12.69
N ALA A 265 -14.89 -25.33 -13.22
CA ALA A 265 -16.15 -25.92 -13.66
C ALA A 265 -17.04 -26.31 -12.47
N GLY A 266 -16.45 -26.84 -11.40
CA GLY A 266 -17.14 -27.12 -10.14
C GLY A 266 -17.71 -25.86 -9.49
N VAL A 267 -16.92 -24.79 -9.42
CA VAL A 267 -17.37 -23.49 -8.89
C VAL A 267 -18.55 -22.95 -9.71
N ALA A 268 -18.51 -23.06 -11.05
CA ALA A 268 -19.61 -22.64 -11.92
C ALA A 268 -20.90 -23.43 -11.66
N ARG A 269 -20.82 -24.75 -11.52
CA ARG A 269 -21.99 -25.61 -11.21
C ARG A 269 -22.63 -25.23 -9.88
N ARG A 270 -21.82 -25.06 -8.82
CA ARG A 270 -22.31 -24.66 -7.49
C ARG A 270 -22.94 -23.26 -7.51
N HIS A 271 -22.36 -22.33 -8.27
CA HIS A 271 -22.94 -21.00 -8.43
C HIS A 271 -24.30 -21.03 -9.13
N GLN A 272 -24.46 -21.82 -10.21
CA GLN A 272 -25.77 -21.99 -10.85
C GLN A 272 -26.81 -22.61 -9.92
N GLN A 273 -26.43 -23.61 -9.11
CA GLN A 273 -27.33 -24.19 -8.10
C GLN A 273 -27.76 -23.16 -7.05
N ALA A 274 -26.83 -22.32 -6.58
CA ALA A 274 -27.16 -21.26 -5.63
C ALA A 274 -28.10 -20.20 -6.23
N LEU A 275 -27.94 -19.84 -7.51
CA LEU A 275 -28.87 -18.93 -8.21
C LEU A 275 -30.26 -19.54 -8.37
N ALA A 276 -30.36 -20.84 -8.61
CA ALA A 276 -31.65 -21.53 -8.60
C ALA A 276 -32.32 -21.43 -7.22
N GLN A 277 -31.56 -21.58 -6.13
CA GLN A 277 -32.09 -21.40 -4.76
C GLN A 277 -32.50 -19.95 -4.49
N ARG A 278 -31.80 -18.94 -5.04
CA ARG A 278 -32.16 -17.52 -4.92
C ARG A 278 -33.59 -17.26 -5.41
N SER A 279 -34.03 -17.95 -6.47
CA SER A 279 -35.38 -17.79 -7.03
C SER A 279 -36.49 -18.15 -6.03
N ALA A 280 -36.19 -18.97 -5.01
CA ALA A 280 -37.12 -19.32 -3.95
C ALA A 280 -37.50 -18.13 -3.06
N CYS A 281 -36.66 -17.08 -2.99
CA CYS A 281 -36.93 -15.89 -2.21
C CYS A 281 -38.01 -14.97 -2.81
N ARG A 282 -38.46 -15.18 -4.06
CA ARG A 282 -39.58 -14.44 -4.71
C ARG A 282 -39.59 -12.90 -4.52
N GLY A 283 -38.41 -12.28 -4.39
CA GLY A 283 -38.29 -10.83 -4.18
C GLY A 283 -38.37 -10.36 -2.73
N ASP A 284 -38.47 -11.26 -1.75
CA ASP A 284 -38.35 -10.93 -0.33
C ASP A 284 -36.92 -10.44 -0.02
N ALA A 285 -36.81 -9.17 0.35
CA ALA A 285 -35.55 -8.50 0.61
C ALA A 285 -34.77 -9.08 1.82
N GLU A 286 -35.45 -9.64 2.81
CA GLU A 286 -34.80 -10.26 3.97
C GLU A 286 -34.29 -11.66 3.63
N CYS A 287 -35.09 -12.45 2.90
CA CYS A 287 -34.65 -13.74 2.36
C CYS A 287 -33.43 -13.57 1.44
N LEU A 288 -33.47 -12.60 0.52
CA LEU A 288 -32.35 -12.31 -0.39
C LEU A 288 -31.09 -11.87 0.37
N ARG A 289 -31.22 -11.10 1.46
CA ARG A 289 -30.10 -10.73 2.33
C ARG A 289 -29.49 -11.94 3.04
N GLY A 290 -30.34 -12.81 3.59
CA GLY A 290 -29.90 -14.06 4.23
C GLY A 290 -29.13 -14.95 3.24
N TRP A 291 -29.71 -15.14 2.05
CA TRP A 291 -29.09 -15.89 0.95
C TRP A 291 -27.75 -15.28 0.53
N ALA A 292 -27.69 -13.96 0.32
CA ALA A 292 -26.47 -13.29 -0.12
C ALA A 292 -25.34 -13.40 0.92
N ALA A 293 -25.67 -13.24 2.21
CA ALA A 293 -24.71 -13.40 3.30
C ALA A 293 -24.18 -14.85 3.38
N GLN A 294 -25.06 -15.84 3.20
CA GLN A 294 -24.65 -17.25 3.12
C GLN A 294 -23.74 -17.48 1.91
N ARG A 295 -24.13 -16.99 0.73
CA ARG A 295 -23.38 -17.22 -0.50
C ARG A 295 -21.99 -16.60 -0.45
N LYS A 296 -21.87 -15.43 0.17
CA LYS A 296 -20.58 -14.78 0.42
C LYS A 296 -19.65 -15.66 1.25
N ARG A 297 -20.16 -16.30 2.32
CA ARG A 297 -19.38 -17.24 3.15
C ARG A 297 -18.92 -18.47 2.37
N GLU A 298 -19.82 -19.06 1.57
CA GLU A 298 -19.48 -20.21 0.72
C GLU A 298 -18.41 -19.85 -0.30
N LEU A 299 -18.53 -18.71 -0.98
CA LEU A 299 -17.51 -18.23 -1.92
C LEU A 299 -16.17 -18.00 -1.23
N PHE A 300 -16.14 -17.49 0.01
CA PHE A 300 -14.90 -17.33 0.76
C PHE A 300 -14.23 -18.64 1.14
N SER A 301 -14.97 -19.75 1.29
CA SER A 301 -14.40 -21.07 1.56
C SER A 301 -13.76 -21.74 0.34
N GLU A 302 -13.94 -21.17 -0.86
CA GLU A 302 -13.33 -21.64 -2.10
C GLU A 302 -11.95 -20.99 -2.38
N PHE A 303 -11.56 -20.01 -1.56
CA PHE A 303 -10.23 -19.41 -1.52
C PHE A 303 -9.33 -20.21 -0.58
#